data_AF-A0A439TTC8-F1
#
_entry.id   AF-A0A439TTC8-F1
#
_cell.length_a   1.000
_cell.length_b   1.000
_cell.length_c   1.000
_cell.angle_alpha   90.00
_cell.angle_beta   90.00
_cell.angle_gamma   90.00
#
_symmetry.space_group_name_H-M   'P 1'
#
loop_
_entity.id
_entity.type
_entity.pdbx_description
1 polymer ?
#
loop_
_entity_poly.entity_id
_entity_poly.type
_entity_poly.pdbx_seq_one_letter_code
_entity_poly.pdbx_strand_id
1 'polypeptide(L)'
;MEIQAPTRIAPNGYKVDASRGQRIGRVSSEWFNRPADERYLSLTDLHNSVKRRSERSKTRIVESEAIRVEASRDNPERLTLMLPDAHTTVAPTHWSFGQLASLVGAPATYLRQLPAALAGINLQYGLSTHRAEQVKTLEIENGRLELRAITGPDYGRIFDHELVEAVQKIAGNGTGDTRWKVPGVLDWSTGIYNPNVDISKDTTTLYASDRDIFVFLVDDLNPIEAGRLPNGEPDLYFRGFYAWNSEVGSKTLGIASFYLRAVCQNRNLWGVEDFQEITIRHSKYAASRFALEAEPALIQFAESSPMPFINGIKGARERIVARDDDDRVTFLRKRGFSKVETTKIIDAVLTDEGHPPASVFDFVQGITRVAREKQHQDIRLEMEGKAKKLLDLAH
;
A
#
# COMPACT_ATOMS: atom_id res chain seq x y z
N MET A 1 32.78 -6.35 11.40
CA MET A 1 32.31 -7.73 11.18
C MET A 1 31.78 -7.77 9.77
N GLU A 2 32.53 -8.35 8.83
CA GLU A 2 32.09 -8.47 7.45
C GLU A 2 30.81 -9.33 7.39
N ILE A 3 29.75 -8.77 6.84
CA ILE A 3 28.51 -9.51 6.57
C ILE A 3 28.82 -10.39 5.37
N GLN A 4 29.14 -11.67 5.60
CA GLN A 4 29.29 -12.64 4.51
C GLN A 4 27.94 -12.78 3.79
N ALA A 5 27.94 -12.51 2.49
CA ALA A 5 26.76 -12.73 1.65
C ALA A 5 26.44 -14.24 1.62
N PRO A 6 25.18 -14.66 1.84
CA PRO A 6 24.81 -16.07 1.85
C PRO A 6 25.05 -16.73 0.48
N THR A 7 25.45 -18.00 0.49
CA THR A 7 25.79 -18.77 -0.71
C THR A 7 24.56 -19.01 -1.58
N ARG A 8 24.60 -18.59 -2.86
CA ARG A 8 23.54 -18.85 -3.85
C ARG A 8 23.42 -20.35 -4.14
N ILE A 9 22.26 -20.95 -3.86
CA ILE A 9 22.05 -22.42 -3.95
C ILE A 9 21.61 -22.89 -5.35
N ALA A 10 21.13 -21.98 -6.20
CA ALA A 10 20.85 -22.24 -7.60
C ALA A 10 21.39 -21.08 -8.45
N PRO A 11 21.59 -21.23 -9.77
CA PRO A 11 22.19 -20.18 -10.58
C PRO A 11 21.52 -18.81 -10.42
N ASN A 12 20.24 -18.74 -10.01
CA ASN A 12 19.45 -17.51 -10.05
C ASN A 12 18.46 -17.25 -8.87
N GLY A 13 18.60 -17.82 -7.66
CA GLY A 13 17.63 -17.54 -6.58
C GLY A 13 18.00 -17.94 -5.15
N TYR A 14 17.11 -17.62 -4.19
CA TYR A 14 17.29 -17.86 -2.75
C TYR A 14 16.26 -18.87 -2.23
N LYS A 15 16.69 -19.85 -1.44
CA LYS A 15 15.75 -20.70 -0.69
C LYS A 15 15.16 -19.87 0.46
N VAL A 16 13.83 -19.82 0.55
CA VAL A 16 13.13 -19.02 1.58
C VAL A 16 11.99 -19.81 2.19
N ASP A 17 11.66 -19.50 3.45
CA ASP A 17 10.52 -20.10 4.15
C ASP A 17 9.33 -19.13 4.22
N ALA A 18 8.43 -19.21 3.24
CA ALA A 18 7.24 -18.35 3.16
C ALA A 18 6.15 -18.73 4.20
N SER A 19 6.29 -19.84 4.93
CA SER A 19 5.31 -20.28 5.94
C SER A 19 5.33 -19.43 7.21
N ARG A 20 6.41 -18.68 7.42
CA ARG A 20 6.67 -17.83 8.60
C ARG A 20 6.23 -16.39 8.42
N GLY A 21 5.97 -15.67 9.51
CA GLY A 21 5.62 -14.24 9.56
C GLY A 21 4.22 -13.88 9.07
N GLN A 22 3.96 -12.63 8.69
CA GLN A 22 2.64 -12.21 8.18
C GLN A 22 2.48 -12.40 6.67
N ARG A 23 1.23 -12.56 6.20
CA ARG A 23 0.88 -12.50 4.78
C ARG A 23 0.14 -11.19 4.52
N ILE A 24 0.71 -10.34 3.66
CA ILE A 24 0.08 -9.08 3.26
C ILE A 24 -0.37 -9.14 1.80
N GLY A 25 -1.68 -8.99 1.58
CA GLY A 25 -2.31 -9.04 0.27
C GLY A 25 -2.46 -7.69 -0.44
N ARG A 26 -2.00 -6.57 0.14
CA ARG A 26 -2.25 -5.23 -0.40
C ARG A 26 -1.75 -5.06 -1.84
N VAL A 27 -0.50 -5.47 -2.12
CA VAL A 27 0.09 -5.40 -3.47
C VAL A 27 -0.65 -6.33 -4.45
N SER A 28 -1.15 -7.47 -3.96
CA SER A 28 -1.99 -8.40 -4.73
C SER A 28 -3.32 -7.76 -5.13
N SER A 29 -3.99 -7.08 -4.19
CA SER A 29 -5.23 -6.36 -4.46
C SER A 29 -5.04 -5.23 -5.47
N GLU A 30 -3.91 -4.52 -5.40
CA GLU A 30 -3.56 -3.55 -6.42
C GLU A 30 -3.35 -4.25 -7.77
N TRP A 31 -2.45 -5.23 -7.86
CA TRP A 31 -2.20 -5.97 -9.11
C TRP A 31 -3.48 -6.51 -9.80
N PHE A 32 -4.38 -7.11 -9.02
CA PHE A 32 -5.62 -7.70 -9.53
C PHE A 32 -6.58 -6.67 -10.11
N ASN A 33 -6.66 -5.47 -9.51
CA ASN A 33 -7.61 -4.44 -9.92
C ASN A 33 -7.08 -3.50 -11.01
N ARG A 34 -5.81 -3.61 -11.41
CA ARG A 34 -5.18 -2.70 -12.37
C ARG A 34 -5.18 -3.33 -13.77
N PRO A 35 -5.85 -2.73 -14.77
CA PRO A 35 -5.73 -3.15 -16.17
C PRO A 35 -4.34 -2.81 -16.74
N ALA A 36 -4.01 -3.36 -17.92
CA ALA A 36 -2.65 -3.29 -18.47
C ALA A 36 -2.16 -1.87 -18.80
N ASP A 37 -3.06 -0.94 -19.10
CA ASP A 37 -2.79 0.48 -19.34
C ASP A 37 -2.45 1.25 -18.06
N GLU A 38 -2.87 0.75 -16.89
CA GLU A 38 -2.52 1.31 -15.59
C GLU A 38 -1.22 0.74 -15.01
N ARG A 39 -0.58 -0.23 -15.67
CA ARG A 39 0.64 -0.92 -15.20
C ARG A 39 1.88 -0.39 -15.92
N TYR A 40 2.90 0.02 -15.20
CA TYR A 40 4.12 0.62 -15.79
C TYR A 40 5.32 -0.29 -15.58
N LEU A 41 6.30 -0.26 -16.49
CA LEU A 41 7.46 -1.15 -16.43
C LEU A 41 8.67 -0.49 -15.76
N SER A 42 8.62 0.82 -15.57
CA SER A 42 9.69 1.61 -15.00
C SER A 42 9.14 2.84 -14.29
N LEU A 43 9.88 3.37 -13.32
CA LEU A 43 9.50 4.61 -12.64
C LEU A 43 9.52 5.81 -13.60
N THR A 44 10.42 5.83 -14.58
CA THR A 44 10.46 6.87 -15.61
C THR A 44 9.19 6.88 -16.47
N ASP A 45 8.71 5.73 -16.93
CA ASP A 45 7.46 5.67 -17.71
C ASP A 45 6.25 6.10 -16.89
N LEU A 46 6.20 5.64 -15.63
CA LEU A 46 5.18 6.02 -14.67
C LEU A 46 5.19 7.54 -14.43
N HIS A 47 6.35 8.10 -14.11
CA HIS A 47 6.57 9.53 -13.88
C HIS A 47 6.14 10.36 -15.09
N ASN A 48 6.61 10.01 -16.29
CA ASN A 48 6.27 10.71 -17.52
C ASN A 48 4.75 10.70 -17.80
N SER A 49 4.05 9.63 -17.42
CA SER A 49 2.60 9.54 -17.54
C SER A 49 1.89 10.51 -16.58
N VAL A 50 2.20 10.43 -15.28
CA VAL A 50 1.53 11.26 -14.27
C VAL A 50 1.95 12.73 -14.32
N LYS A 51 3.17 13.03 -14.76
CA LYS A 51 3.67 14.40 -14.96
C LYS A 51 2.96 15.08 -16.13
N ARG A 52 2.89 14.44 -17.31
CA ARG A 52 2.12 14.96 -18.45
C ARG A 52 0.67 15.23 -18.09
N ARG A 53 0.08 14.38 -17.23
CA ARG A 53 -1.28 14.57 -16.72
C ARG A 53 -1.40 15.82 -15.85
N SER A 54 -0.44 16.04 -14.95
CA SER A 54 -0.36 17.23 -14.08
C SER A 54 -0.15 18.52 -14.87
N GLU A 55 0.74 18.52 -15.87
CA GLU A 55 1.06 19.69 -16.71
C GLU A 55 -0.14 20.21 -17.52
N ARG A 56 -1.07 19.31 -17.88
CA ARG A 56 -2.33 19.66 -18.56
C ARG A 56 -3.47 19.98 -17.61
N SER A 57 -3.21 19.97 -16.30
CA SER A 57 -4.23 20.17 -15.28
C SER A 57 -4.30 21.62 -14.82
N LYS A 58 -5.50 22.06 -14.45
CA LYS A 58 -5.75 23.39 -13.90
C LYS A 58 -6.58 23.26 -12.64
N THR A 59 -6.22 24.02 -11.61
CA THR A 59 -6.99 24.09 -10.36
C THR A 59 -7.65 25.45 -10.20
N ARG A 60 -8.87 25.48 -9.68
CA ARG A 60 -9.54 26.73 -9.27
C ARG A 60 -10.11 26.57 -7.88
N ILE A 61 -10.23 27.68 -7.16
CA ILE A 61 -11.07 27.77 -5.97
C ILE A 61 -12.26 28.64 -6.36
N VAL A 62 -13.46 28.10 -6.24
CA VAL A 62 -14.70 28.76 -6.66
C VAL A 62 -15.75 28.59 -5.57
N GLU A 63 -16.67 29.55 -5.45
CA GLU A 63 -17.87 29.37 -4.64
C GLU A 63 -18.76 28.29 -5.27
N SER A 64 -19.22 27.32 -4.47
CA SER A 64 -20.09 26.24 -4.96
C SER A 64 -21.38 26.76 -5.61
N GLU A 65 -22.00 27.80 -5.04
CA GLU A 65 -23.21 28.42 -5.58
C GLU A 65 -23.02 29.08 -6.96
N ALA A 66 -21.78 29.44 -7.29
CA ALA A 66 -21.44 30.06 -8.57
C ALA A 66 -21.24 29.03 -9.69
N ILE A 67 -21.17 27.74 -9.37
CA ILE A 67 -21.12 26.65 -10.36
C ILE A 67 -22.50 26.47 -10.98
N ARG A 68 -22.58 26.59 -12.31
CA ARG A 68 -23.82 26.31 -13.05
C ARG A 68 -23.77 24.93 -13.68
N VAL A 69 -24.86 24.17 -13.52
CA VAL A 69 -25.01 22.85 -14.13
C VAL A 69 -25.82 22.98 -15.42
N GLU A 70 -25.25 22.48 -16.51
CA GLU A 70 -25.86 22.49 -17.83
C GLU A 70 -26.10 21.07 -18.31
N ALA A 71 -27.35 20.75 -18.63
CA ALA A 71 -27.72 19.51 -19.31
C ALA A 71 -27.98 19.80 -20.78
N SER A 72 -27.45 18.95 -21.67
CA SER A 72 -27.72 19.09 -23.10
C SER A 72 -29.19 18.79 -23.39
N ARG A 73 -29.82 19.62 -24.22
CA ARG A 73 -31.19 19.39 -24.70
C ARG A 73 -31.26 18.23 -25.71
N ASP A 74 -30.18 18.05 -26.47
CA ASP A 74 -30.12 17.11 -27.58
C ASP A 74 -29.47 15.77 -27.19
N ASN A 75 -28.91 15.68 -25.98
CA ASN A 75 -28.33 14.45 -25.44
C ASN A 75 -28.71 14.28 -23.95
N PRO A 76 -29.61 13.33 -23.62
CA PRO A 76 -30.10 13.13 -22.26
C PRO A 76 -29.04 12.57 -21.29
N GLU A 77 -27.86 12.19 -21.77
CA GLU A 77 -26.76 11.68 -20.93
C GLU A 77 -25.67 12.75 -20.70
N ARG A 78 -25.71 13.87 -21.43
CA ARG A 78 -24.64 14.88 -21.37
C ARG A 78 -24.95 15.94 -20.32
N LEU A 79 -24.17 15.92 -19.25
CA LEU A 79 -24.12 16.95 -18.20
C LEU A 79 -22.74 17.61 -18.18
N THR A 80 -22.71 18.93 -18.13
CA THR A 80 -21.50 19.75 -18.02
C THR A 80 -21.67 20.84 -16.97
N LEU A 81 -20.57 21.45 -16.55
CA LEU A 81 -20.55 22.51 -15.55
C LEU A 81 -19.91 23.76 -16.16
N MET A 82 -20.50 24.92 -15.89
CA MET A 82 -19.87 26.21 -16.12
C MET A 82 -19.26 26.66 -14.80
N LEU A 83 -17.93 26.66 -14.73
CA LEU A 83 -17.19 27.19 -13.58
C LEU A 83 -17.04 28.72 -13.74
N PRO A 84 -16.99 29.47 -12.63
CA PRO A 84 -16.60 30.89 -12.67
C PRO A 84 -15.29 31.11 -13.42
N ASP A 85 -15.28 32.12 -14.28
CA ASP A 85 -14.13 32.52 -15.12
C ASP A 85 -13.60 31.39 -16.05
N ALA A 86 -14.42 30.39 -16.35
CA ALA A 86 -14.13 29.41 -17.40
C ALA A 86 -14.80 29.85 -18.71
N HIS A 87 -14.04 29.79 -19.81
CA HIS A 87 -14.54 30.12 -21.15
C HIS A 87 -15.24 28.93 -21.83
N THR A 88 -15.08 27.73 -21.27
CA THR A 88 -15.63 26.47 -21.79
C THR A 88 -16.22 25.67 -20.64
N THR A 89 -17.30 24.94 -20.92
CA THR A 89 -17.89 24.03 -19.94
C THR A 89 -16.98 22.83 -19.70
N VAL A 90 -17.08 22.27 -18.50
CA VAL A 90 -16.29 21.11 -18.06
C VAL A 90 -17.20 19.91 -17.82
N ALA A 91 -16.82 18.73 -18.31
CA ALA A 91 -17.57 17.50 -18.10
C ALA A 91 -17.07 16.79 -16.82
N PRO A 92 -17.93 16.46 -15.84
CA PRO A 92 -17.51 15.65 -14.70
C PRO A 92 -17.22 14.21 -15.13
N THR A 93 -16.16 13.65 -14.56
CA THR A 93 -15.90 12.20 -14.59
C THR A 93 -16.89 11.47 -13.69
N HIS A 94 -16.94 10.14 -13.79
CA HIS A 94 -17.74 9.33 -12.84
C HIS A 94 -17.35 9.61 -11.38
N TRP A 95 -16.06 9.86 -11.13
CA TRP A 95 -15.52 10.17 -9.80
C TRP A 95 -15.96 11.55 -9.32
N SER A 96 -15.67 12.61 -10.09
CA SER A 96 -16.00 13.98 -9.67
C SER A 96 -17.51 14.23 -9.64
N PHE A 97 -18.31 13.53 -10.45
CA PHE A 97 -19.77 13.53 -10.30
C PHE A 97 -20.18 12.99 -8.93
N GLY A 98 -19.53 11.92 -8.46
CA GLY A 98 -19.77 11.39 -7.12
C GLY A 98 -19.38 12.37 -6.03
N GLN A 99 -18.26 13.08 -6.20
CA GLN A 99 -17.84 14.13 -5.29
C GLN A 99 -18.80 15.33 -5.28
N LEU A 100 -19.30 15.77 -6.45
CA LEU A 100 -20.34 16.81 -6.57
C LEU A 100 -21.62 16.43 -5.85
N ALA A 101 -22.09 15.20 -6.05
CA ALA A 101 -23.28 14.69 -5.37
C ALA A 101 -23.07 14.65 -3.85
N SER A 102 -21.91 14.16 -3.40
CA SER A 102 -21.56 14.12 -1.97
C SER A 102 -21.47 15.51 -1.35
N LEU A 103 -20.92 16.49 -2.07
CA LEU A 103 -20.83 17.89 -1.63
C LEU A 103 -22.22 18.44 -1.29
N VAL A 104 -23.22 18.16 -2.12
CA VAL A 104 -24.59 18.66 -1.90
C VAL A 104 -25.47 17.72 -1.09
N GLY A 105 -24.90 16.66 -0.50
CA GLY A 105 -25.64 15.67 0.29
C GLY A 105 -26.58 14.76 -0.52
N ALA A 106 -26.39 14.67 -1.84
CA ALA A 106 -27.23 13.88 -2.73
C ALA A 106 -26.65 12.47 -3.00
N PRO A 107 -27.52 11.44 -3.15
CA PRO A 107 -27.09 10.08 -3.45
C PRO A 107 -26.60 9.95 -4.91
N ALA A 108 -25.28 9.89 -5.10
CA ALA A 108 -24.65 9.80 -6.43
C ALA A 108 -25.19 8.66 -7.30
N THR A 109 -25.41 7.47 -6.72
CA THR A 109 -25.90 6.29 -7.44
C THR A 109 -27.29 6.52 -8.04
N TYR A 110 -28.18 7.18 -7.30
CA TYR A 110 -29.51 7.53 -7.79
C TYR A 110 -29.42 8.60 -8.89
N LEU A 111 -28.64 9.67 -8.66
CA LEU A 111 -28.50 10.74 -9.66
C LEU A 111 -27.92 10.24 -10.99
N ARG A 112 -27.05 9.22 -10.99
CA ARG A 112 -26.50 8.61 -12.22
C ARG A 112 -27.53 7.83 -13.04
N GLN A 113 -28.66 7.42 -12.44
CA GLN A 113 -29.74 6.72 -13.14
C GLN A 113 -30.75 7.69 -13.77
N LEU A 114 -30.68 8.97 -13.41
CA LEU A 114 -31.57 9.99 -13.94
C LEU A 114 -31.05 10.53 -15.28
N PRO A 115 -31.94 10.96 -16.18
CA PRO A 115 -31.56 11.82 -17.30
C PRO A 115 -30.77 13.05 -16.80
N ALA A 116 -29.79 13.49 -17.58
CA ALA A 116 -28.88 14.60 -17.26
C ALA A 116 -29.63 15.86 -16.84
N ALA A 117 -30.81 16.14 -17.42
CA ALA A 117 -31.64 17.28 -17.03
C ALA A 117 -32.13 17.17 -15.58
N LEU A 118 -32.64 16.00 -15.16
CA LEU A 118 -33.10 15.78 -13.79
C LEU A 118 -31.93 15.73 -12.80
N ALA A 119 -30.85 15.04 -13.15
CA ALA A 119 -29.63 15.04 -12.35
C ALA A 119 -29.09 16.48 -12.17
N GLY A 120 -29.08 17.26 -13.25
CA GLY A 120 -28.61 18.64 -13.28
C GLY A 120 -29.44 19.58 -12.41
N ILE A 121 -30.77 19.47 -12.44
CA ILE A 121 -31.66 20.26 -11.56
C ILE A 121 -31.38 19.94 -10.09
N ASN A 122 -31.26 18.66 -9.73
CA ASN A 122 -30.97 18.26 -8.35
C ASN A 122 -29.60 18.78 -7.88
N LEU A 123 -28.57 18.65 -8.73
CA LEU A 123 -27.24 19.17 -8.42
C LEU A 123 -27.24 20.70 -8.32
N GLN A 124 -27.90 21.40 -9.23
CA GLN A 124 -27.99 22.86 -9.21
C GLN A 124 -28.69 23.37 -7.95
N TYR A 125 -29.82 22.74 -7.58
CA TYR A 125 -30.52 23.07 -6.34
C TYR A 125 -29.59 22.89 -5.14
N GLY A 126 -28.92 21.73 -5.07
CA GLY A 126 -27.94 21.44 -4.05
C GLY A 126 -26.83 22.49 -3.95
N LEU A 127 -26.19 22.84 -5.07
CA LEU A 127 -25.11 23.83 -5.13
C LEU A 127 -25.58 25.23 -4.70
N SER A 128 -26.82 25.61 -5.02
CA SER A 128 -27.39 26.93 -4.66
C SER A 128 -27.90 27.04 -3.22
N THR A 129 -28.15 25.92 -2.55
CA THR A 129 -28.75 25.88 -1.20
C THR A 129 -27.79 25.37 -0.13
N HIS A 130 -26.72 24.68 -0.52
CA HIS A 130 -25.61 24.40 0.40
C HIS A 130 -25.05 25.75 0.89
N ARG A 131 -24.76 25.85 2.19
CA ARG A 131 -24.06 27.04 2.74
C ARG A 131 -22.84 27.30 1.87
N ALA A 132 -22.58 28.56 1.53
CA ALA A 132 -21.47 28.99 0.66
C ALA A 132 -20.15 28.28 1.05
N GLU A 133 -19.88 27.17 0.37
CA GLU A 133 -18.67 26.39 0.52
C GLU A 133 -17.82 26.66 -0.72
N GLN A 134 -16.63 27.20 -0.49
CA GLN A 134 -15.62 27.22 -1.53
C GLN A 134 -15.18 25.79 -1.83
N VAL A 135 -15.01 25.49 -3.11
CA VAL A 135 -14.54 24.19 -3.57
C VAL A 135 -13.32 24.36 -4.45
N LYS A 136 -12.42 23.39 -4.37
CA LYS A 136 -11.24 23.32 -5.20
C LYS A 136 -11.46 22.31 -6.32
N THR A 137 -11.47 22.78 -7.56
CA THR A 137 -11.58 21.93 -8.75
C THR A 137 -10.20 21.47 -9.22
N LEU A 138 -10.17 20.33 -9.91
CA LEU A 138 -9.05 19.89 -10.74
C LEU A 138 -9.61 19.55 -12.12
N GLU A 139 -9.27 20.37 -13.10
CA GLU A 139 -9.67 20.25 -14.50
C GLU A 139 -8.49 19.67 -15.30
N ILE A 140 -8.76 18.90 -16.35
CA ILE A 140 -7.75 18.45 -17.31
C ILE A 140 -8.27 18.59 -18.73
N GLU A 141 -7.41 18.95 -19.66
CA GLU A 141 -7.71 18.88 -21.09
C GLU A 141 -7.33 17.50 -21.66
N ASN A 142 -8.33 16.76 -22.15
CA ASN A 142 -8.13 15.43 -22.74
C ASN A 142 -9.11 15.19 -23.90
N GLY A 143 -8.95 15.95 -24.99
CA GLY A 143 -9.90 16.01 -26.11
C GLY A 143 -11.15 16.86 -25.81
N ARG A 144 -11.63 16.79 -24.57
CA ARG A 144 -12.55 17.77 -23.95
C ARG A 144 -12.02 18.19 -22.58
N LEU A 145 -12.53 19.29 -22.05
CA LEU A 145 -12.24 19.71 -20.68
C LEU A 145 -13.01 18.82 -19.70
N GLU A 146 -12.30 18.11 -18.83
CA GLU A 146 -12.86 17.18 -17.85
C GLU A 146 -12.57 17.62 -16.42
N LEU A 147 -13.56 17.52 -15.54
CA LEU A 147 -13.41 17.78 -14.11
C LEU A 147 -13.02 16.45 -13.48
N ARG A 148 -11.76 16.33 -13.08
CA ARG A 148 -11.23 15.13 -12.42
C ARG A 148 -11.52 15.07 -10.94
N ALA A 149 -11.53 16.23 -10.28
CA ALA A 149 -11.84 16.29 -8.86
C ALA A 149 -12.59 17.56 -8.47
N ILE A 150 -13.44 17.43 -7.46
CA ILE A 150 -13.92 18.54 -6.64
C ILE A 150 -13.67 18.18 -5.17
N THR A 151 -12.93 19.03 -4.49
CA THR A 151 -12.47 18.82 -3.11
C THR A 151 -12.71 20.07 -2.27
N GLY A 152 -12.58 19.99 -0.95
CA GLY A 152 -12.60 21.17 -0.10
C GLY A 152 -11.50 22.19 -0.47
N PRO A 153 -11.65 23.47 -0.08
CA PRO A 153 -10.75 24.54 -0.47
C PRO A 153 -9.36 24.35 0.16
N ASP A 154 -9.30 23.74 1.34
CA ASP A 154 -8.08 23.39 2.06
C ASP A 154 -7.47 22.05 1.64
N TYR A 155 -7.98 21.39 0.60
CA TYR A 155 -7.36 20.16 0.11
C TYR A 155 -5.95 20.45 -0.43
N GLY A 156 -4.93 19.98 0.29
CA GLY A 156 -3.53 20.10 -0.10
C GLY A 156 -3.20 18.97 -1.06
N ARG A 157 -3.33 19.26 -2.35
CA ARG A 157 -3.06 18.33 -3.42
C ARG A 157 -1.56 18.08 -3.50
N ILE A 158 -1.19 16.81 -3.40
CA ILE A 158 0.14 16.31 -3.73
C ILE A 158 -0.07 15.59 -5.05
N PHE A 159 0.59 16.04 -6.10
CA PHE A 159 0.44 15.43 -7.42
C PHE A 159 1.16 14.09 -7.46
N ASP A 160 0.63 13.13 -8.21
CA ASP A 160 1.21 11.78 -8.23
C ASP A 160 2.67 11.79 -8.71
N HIS A 161 3.05 12.72 -9.61
CA HIS A 161 4.44 12.85 -10.06
C HIS A 161 5.40 13.27 -8.95
N GLU A 162 4.96 14.05 -7.95
CA GLU A 162 5.81 14.47 -6.82
C GLU A 162 6.18 13.26 -5.95
N LEU A 163 5.24 12.32 -5.76
CA LEU A 163 5.53 11.06 -5.09
C LEU A 163 6.53 10.22 -5.90
N VAL A 164 6.32 10.09 -7.21
CA VAL A 164 7.23 9.31 -8.06
C VAL A 164 8.63 9.92 -8.08
N GLU A 165 8.77 11.24 -8.14
CA GLU A 165 10.06 11.94 -8.05
C GLU A 165 10.78 11.64 -6.74
N ALA A 166 10.06 11.67 -5.60
CA ALA A 166 10.62 11.31 -4.31
C ALA A 166 11.12 9.85 -4.28
N VAL A 167 10.35 8.92 -4.88
CA VAL A 167 10.76 7.51 -4.99
C VAL A 167 11.96 7.35 -5.95
N GLN A 168 12.02 8.08 -7.06
CA GLN A 168 13.14 8.02 -8.02
C GLN A 168 14.46 8.47 -7.41
N LYS A 169 14.45 9.41 -6.44
CA LYS A 169 15.67 9.83 -5.73
C LYS A 169 16.36 8.66 -5.01
N ILE A 170 15.60 7.68 -4.51
CA ILE A 170 16.14 6.52 -3.78
C ILE A 170 16.28 5.27 -4.67
N ALA A 171 15.36 5.08 -5.61
CA ALA A 171 15.22 3.82 -6.34
C ALA A 171 15.69 3.91 -7.80
N GLY A 172 16.03 5.10 -8.28
CA GLY A 172 16.32 5.35 -9.69
C GLY A 172 15.12 4.99 -10.56
N ASN A 173 15.29 4.10 -11.53
CA ASN A 173 14.22 3.67 -12.42
C ASN A 173 13.37 2.52 -11.86
N GLY A 174 13.73 1.95 -10.70
CA GLY A 174 13.04 0.82 -10.09
C GLY A 174 13.19 -0.47 -10.90
N THR A 175 14.23 -0.54 -11.74
CA THR A 175 14.51 -1.68 -12.64
C THR A 175 15.76 -2.46 -12.24
N GLY A 176 16.38 -2.13 -11.10
CA GLY A 176 17.63 -2.74 -10.62
C GLY A 176 18.89 -1.92 -10.95
N ASP A 177 18.70 -0.69 -11.43
CA ASP A 177 19.75 0.33 -11.59
C ASP A 177 20.28 0.86 -10.24
N THR A 178 19.45 0.76 -9.19
CA THR A 178 19.86 0.85 -7.79
C THR A 178 19.60 -0.50 -7.10
N ARG A 179 19.74 -0.58 -5.78
CA ARG A 179 19.31 -1.78 -5.02
C ARG A 179 17.81 -2.03 -5.10
N TRP A 180 17.01 -1.01 -5.39
CA TRP A 180 15.55 -1.09 -5.42
C TRP A 180 15.04 -1.45 -6.80
N LYS A 181 14.17 -2.45 -6.86
CA LYS A 181 13.55 -2.89 -8.10
C LYS A 181 12.16 -3.46 -7.91
N VAL A 182 11.41 -3.55 -9.01
CA VAL A 182 10.21 -4.40 -9.10
C VAL A 182 10.58 -5.83 -8.63
N PRO A 183 9.78 -6.43 -7.75
CA PRO A 183 10.12 -7.68 -7.08
C PRO A 183 10.24 -8.87 -8.01
N GLY A 184 11.11 -9.78 -7.63
CA GLY A 184 11.13 -11.15 -8.12
C GLY A 184 9.88 -11.97 -7.76
N VAL A 185 10.01 -13.29 -7.87
CA VAL A 185 8.90 -14.22 -7.69
C VAL A 185 9.33 -15.49 -6.96
N LEU A 186 8.50 -15.91 -6.01
CA LEU A 186 8.54 -17.21 -5.35
C LEU A 186 7.96 -18.28 -6.26
N ASP A 187 8.75 -19.30 -6.53
CA ASP A 187 8.27 -20.57 -7.06
C ASP A 187 7.86 -21.50 -5.90
N TRP A 188 6.56 -21.75 -5.79
CA TRP A 188 5.99 -22.61 -4.74
C TRP A 188 6.41 -24.07 -4.84
N SER A 189 6.75 -24.55 -6.04
CA SER A 189 7.12 -25.95 -6.25
C SER A 189 8.51 -26.26 -5.69
N THR A 190 9.39 -25.27 -5.68
CA THR A 190 10.79 -25.40 -5.22
C THR A 190 11.05 -24.66 -3.91
N GLY A 191 10.21 -23.70 -3.53
CA GLY A 191 10.46 -22.76 -2.42
C GLY A 191 11.62 -21.80 -2.71
N ILE A 192 11.99 -21.64 -3.99
CA ILE A 192 13.06 -20.74 -4.42
C ILE A 192 12.44 -19.40 -4.82
N TYR A 193 12.92 -18.32 -4.22
CA TYR A 193 12.62 -16.96 -4.60
C TYR A 193 13.65 -16.46 -5.62
N ASN A 194 13.19 -16.22 -6.85
CA ASN A 194 14.02 -15.71 -7.94
C ASN A 194 13.90 -14.18 -8.02
N PRO A 195 14.94 -13.40 -7.66
CA PRO A 195 14.91 -11.93 -7.79
C PRO A 195 15.00 -11.46 -9.26
N ASN A 196 15.54 -12.27 -10.17
CA ASN A 196 15.86 -11.89 -11.55
C ASN A 196 14.72 -12.21 -12.53
N VAL A 197 13.50 -11.86 -12.16
CA VAL A 197 12.32 -11.99 -13.04
C VAL A 197 12.16 -10.74 -13.89
N ASP A 198 11.89 -10.93 -15.19
CA ASP A 198 11.66 -9.84 -16.12
C ASP A 198 10.45 -8.98 -15.72
N ILE A 199 10.58 -7.68 -15.93
CA ILE A 199 9.51 -6.72 -15.67
C ILE A 199 8.58 -6.66 -16.88
N SER A 200 7.35 -7.08 -16.67
CA SER A 200 6.28 -7.13 -17.66
C SER A 200 5.00 -6.57 -17.06
N LYS A 201 3.94 -6.46 -17.87
CA LYS A 201 2.62 -6.07 -17.38
C LYS A 201 2.06 -7.05 -16.35
N ASP A 202 2.51 -8.29 -16.33
CA ASP A 202 2.04 -9.30 -15.37
C ASP A 202 2.88 -9.35 -14.08
N THR A 203 4.12 -8.86 -14.12
CA THR A 203 5.05 -8.95 -12.99
C THR A 203 5.30 -7.61 -12.30
N THR A 204 5.00 -6.49 -12.95
CA THR A 204 5.21 -5.15 -12.38
C THR A 204 4.34 -4.89 -11.16
N THR A 205 4.84 -3.96 -10.33
CA THR A 205 4.18 -3.46 -9.12
C THR A 205 4.13 -1.93 -9.08
N LEU A 206 4.16 -1.33 -10.28
CA LEU A 206 4.09 0.10 -10.53
C LEU A 206 2.77 0.42 -11.22
N TYR A 207 1.87 1.13 -10.54
CA TYR A 207 0.50 1.32 -10.98
C TYR A 207 0.08 2.79 -10.90
N ALA A 208 -0.66 3.28 -11.90
CA ALA A 208 -1.39 4.54 -11.81
C ALA A 208 -2.68 4.49 -12.64
N SER A 209 -3.79 4.82 -12.00
CA SER A 209 -5.10 5.04 -12.64
C SER A 209 -5.39 6.52 -12.83
N ASP A 210 -6.60 6.82 -13.29
CA ASP A 210 -7.21 8.15 -13.23
C ASP A 210 -7.53 8.63 -11.80
N ARG A 211 -7.27 7.85 -10.74
CA ARG A 211 -7.60 8.24 -9.35
C ARG A 211 -6.44 8.19 -8.39
N ASP A 212 -5.52 7.26 -8.56
CA ASP A 212 -4.43 7.07 -7.60
C ASP A 212 -3.23 6.39 -8.25
N ILE A 213 -2.15 6.38 -7.50
CA ILE A 213 -0.89 5.73 -7.81
C ILE A 213 -0.51 4.77 -6.68
N PHE A 214 0.11 3.65 -7.04
CA PHE A 214 0.69 2.69 -6.10
C PHE A 214 2.01 2.16 -6.65
N VAL A 215 3.06 2.20 -5.84
CA VAL A 215 4.40 1.74 -6.19
C VAL A 215 4.87 0.79 -5.10
N PHE A 216 5.30 -0.42 -5.45
CA PHE A 216 6.01 -1.33 -4.54
C PHE A 216 7.37 -1.71 -5.15
N LEU A 217 8.42 -1.64 -4.34
CA LEU A 217 9.79 -2.00 -4.70
C LEU A 217 10.45 -2.80 -3.58
N VAL A 218 11.45 -3.60 -3.95
CA VAL A 218 12.21 -4.44 -3.02
C VAL A 218 13.71 -4.34 -3.28
N ASP A 219 14.48 -4.61 -2.23
CA ASP A 219 15.92 -4.86 -2.27
C ASP A 219 16.17 -6.36 -2.13
N ASP A 220 15.80 -7.12 -3.16
CA ASP A 220 15.84 -8.58 -3.12
C ASP A 220 17.09 -9.21 -3.76
N LEU A 221 18.02 -8.38 -4.20
CA LEU A 221 19.37 -8.80 -4.59
C LEU A 221 20.34 -8.84 -3.39
N ASN A 222 19.99 -8.19 -2.27
CA ASN A 222 20.81 -8.09 -1.06
C ASN A 222 20.09 -8.74 0.14
N PRO A 223 20.07 -10.09 0.22
CA PRO A 223 19.40 -10.80 1.31
C PRO A 223 20.02 -10.48 2.68
N ILE A 224 19.17 -10.48 3.69
CA ILE A 224 19.54 -10.32 5.11
C ILE A 224 19.31 -11.66 5.79
N GLU A 225 20.35 -12.22 6.37
CA GLU A 225 20.26 -13.40 7.23
C GLU A 225 19.96 -12.98 8.67
N ALA A 226 18.80 -13.39 9.20
CA ALA A 226 18.38 -13.12 10.58
C ALA A 226 18.20 -14.41 11.39
N GLY A 227 19.17 -15.32 11.29
CA GLY A 227 19.21 -16.57 12.04
C GLY A 227 19.25 -17.80 11.13
N ARG A 228 18.89 -18.96 11.69
CA ARG A 228 18.80 -20.23 10.95
C ARG A 228 17.42 -20.84 11.11
N LEU A 229 17.00 -21.54 10.07
CA LEU A 229 15.82 -22.39 10.06
C LEU A 229 16.11 -23.73 10.78
N PRO A 230 15.09 -24.52 11.17
CA PRO A 230 15.29 -25.81 11.82
C PRO A 230 16.16 -26.80 11.03
N ASN A 231 16.13 -26.71 9.70
CA ASN A 231 16.95 -27.51 8.78
C ASN A 231 18.41 -27.00 8.66
N GLY A 232 18.79 -25.95 9.38
CA GLY A 232 20.12 -25.35 9.37
C GLY A 232 20.37 -24.30 8.27
N GLU A 233 19.45 -24.15 7.32
CA GLU A 233 19.52 -23.14 6.25
C GLU A 233 19.41 -21.71 6.82
N PRO A 234 19.99 -20.70 6.14
CA PRO A 234 19.90 -19.32 6.60
C PRO A 234 18.47 -18.79 6.54
N ASP A 235 18.08 -18.05 7.57
CA ASP A 235 16.77 -17.43 7.68
C ASP A 235 16.76 -16.07 6.94
N LEU A 236 16.37 -16.09 5.66
CA LEU A 236 16.51 -14.94 4.77
C LEU A 236 15.31 -14.00 4.77
N TYR A 237 15.61 -12.70 4.74
CA TYR A 237 14.70 -11.58 4.58
C TYR A 237 15.23 -10.58 3.55
N PHE A 238 14.33 -9.80 2.98
CA PHE A 238 14.59 -8.72 2.04
C PHE A 238 13.94 -7.45 2.56
N ARG A 239 14.38 -6.28 2.08
CA ARG A 239 13.68 -5.02 2.36
C ARG A 239 12.60 -4.80 1.31
N GLY A 240 11.45 -4.30 1.74
CA GLY A 240 10.40 -3.86 0.84
C GLY A 240 9.81 -2.54 1.33
N PHE A 241 9.39 -1.72 0.39
CA PHE A 241 8.52 -0.59 0.70
C PHE A 241 7.50 -0.39 -0.41
N TYR A 242 6.33 0.12 -0.04
CA TYR A 242 5.40 0.65 -1.02
C TYR A 242 4.92 2.04 -0.64
N ALA A 243 4.54 2.81 -1.65
CA ALA A 243 4.00 4.14 -1.52
C ALA A 243 2.74 4.29 -2.37
N TRP A 244 1.82 5.15 -1.92
CA TRP A 244 0.58 5.44 -2.65
C TRP A 244 0.17 6.89 -2.45
N ASN A 245 -0.59 7.41 -3.41
CA ASN A 245 -1.14 8.76 -3.36
C ASN A 245 -2.42 8.85 -4.19
N SER A 246 -3.22 9.87 -3.94
CA SER A 246 -4.30 10.28 -4.83
C SER A 246 -4.40 11.80 -4.89
N GLU A 247 -4.12 12.36 -6.06
CA GLU A 247 -4.29 13.80 -6.30
C GLU A 247 -5.78 14.24 -6.39
N VAL A 248 -6.71 13.28 -6.52
CA VAL A 248 -8.16 13.53 -6.65
C VAL A 248 -8.97 13.17 -5.40
N GLY A 249 -8.31 12.75 -4.32
CA GLY A 249 -8.94 12.47 -3.02
C GLY A 249 -9.61 11.09 -2.91
N SER A 250 -9.20 10.10 -3.70
CA SER A 250 -9.66 8.70 -3.54
C SER A 250 -8.95 7.98 -2.39
N LYS A 251 -7.72 8.39 -2.07
CA LYS A 251 -6.88 7.83 -1.01
C LYS A 251 -6.08 8.94 -0.33
N THR A 252 -5.48 8.62 0.82
CA THR A 252 -4.43 9.44 1.44
C THR A 252 -3.11 9.26 0.69
N LEU A 253 -2.12 10.12 0.99
CA LEU A 253 -0.74 9.78 0.73
C LEU A 253 -0.24 8.86 1.83
N GLY A 254 0.57 7.87 1.50
CA GLY A 254 1.29 7.13 2.51
C GLY A 254 2.41 6.27 1.96
N ILE A 255 3.26 5.83 2.88
CA ILE A 255 4.39 4.95 2.65
C ILE A 255 4.37 3.88 3.74
N ALA A 256 4.68 2.64 3.35
CA ALA A 256 4.98 1.60 4.30
C ALA A 256 6.30 0.92 3.95
N SER A 257 7.08 0.60 4.98
CA SER A 257 8.35 -0.11 4.91
C SER A 257 8.32 -1.34 5.80
N PHE A 258 9.00 -2.40 5.39
CA PHE A 258 8.97 -3.69 6.07
C PHE A 258 10.10 -4.61 5.59
N TYR A 259 10.34 -5.69 6.33
CA TYR A 259 11.07 -6.84 5.85
C TYR A 259 10.09 -7.89 5.32
N LEU A 260 10.49 -8.66 4.31
CA LEU A 260 9.71 -9.76 3.76
C LEU A 260 10.60 -10.92 3.34
N ARG A 261 10.04 -12.11 3.23
CA ARG A 261 10.76 -13.31 2.78
C ARG A 261 10.57 -13.59 1.32
N ALA A 262 9.39 -13.28 0.78
CA ALA A 262 9.09 -13.58 -0.62
C ALA A 262 7.91 -12.78 -1.14
N VAL A 263 7.85 -12.65 -2.47
CA VAL A 263 6.70 -12.17 -3.22
C VAL A 263 6.25 -13.29 -4.17
N CYS A 264 4.99 -13.70 -4.15
CA CYS A 264 4.53 -14.75 -5.07
C CYS A 264 4.02 -14.19 -6.41
N GLN A 265 3.68 -15.06 -7.36
CA GLN A 265 3.19 -14.67 -8.69
C GLN A 265 1.99 -13.70 -8.65
N ASN A 266 1.07 -13.91 -7.71
CA ASN A 266 -0.10 -13.05 -7.48
C ASN A 266 0.25 -11.77 -6.67
N ARG A 267 1.52 -11.41 -6.53
CA ARG A 267 2.04 -10.27 -5.76
C ARG A 267 1.62 -10.24 -4.28
N ASN A 268 1.35 -11.39 -3.66
CA ASN A 268 1.21 -11.44 -2.20
C ASN A 268 2.59 -11.39 -1.56
N LEU A 269 2.70 -10.64 -0.47
CA LEU A 269 3.91 -10.55 0.34
C LEU A 269 3.87 -11.61 1.43
N TRP A 270 4.95 -12.35 1.59
CA TRP A 270 5.06 -13.47 2.53
C TRP A 270 6.19 -13.25 3.52
N GLY A 271 5.93 -13.61 4.77
CA GLY A 271 6.87 -13.44 5.87
C GLY A 271 7.20 -11.98 6.13
N VAL A 272 6.18 -11.13 6.09
CA VAL A 272 6.33 -9.72 6.40
C VAL A 272 6.59 -9.56 7.91
N GLU A 273 7.63 -8.80 8.25
CA GLU A 273 8.05 -8.45 9.60
C GLU A 273 8.39 -6.95 9.68
N ASP A 274 8.34 -6.38 10.89
CA ASP A 274 8.63 -4.95 11.18
C ASP A 274 7.90 -3.98 10.24
N PHE A 275 6.58 -4.18 10.10
CA PHE A 275 5.74 -3.33 9.26
C PHE A 275 5.52 -1.96 9.90
N GLN A 276 5.99 -0.92 9.22
CA GLN A 276 5.89 0.49 9.62
C GLN A 276 5.17 1.27 8.54
N GLU A 277 4.17 2.07 8.91
CA GLU A 277 3.36 2.83 7.97
C GLU A 277 3.19 4.28 8.44
N ILE A 278 3.35 5.21 7.51
CA ILE A 278 3.08 6.64 7.69
C ILE A 278 2.01 7.04 6.68
N THR A 279 0.96 7.70 7.16
CA THR A 279 -0.13 8.21 6.33
C THR A 279 -0.30 9.71 6.53
N ILE A 280 -0.33 10.46 5.43
CA ILE A 280 -0.54 11.90 5.41
C ILE A 280 -1.90 12.21 4.76
N ARG A 281 -2.75 12.93 5.50
CA ARG A 281 -4.00 13.47 4.95
C ARG A 281 -3.72 14.67 4.06
N HIS A 282 -4.48 14.80 2.98
CA HIS A 282 -4.46 15.92 2.03
C HIS A 282 -5.09 17.21 2.61
N SER A 283 -4.53 17.74 3.70
CA SER A 283 -4.89 19.06 4.23
C SER A 283 -3.96 20.15 3.69
N LYS A 284 -4.25 21.43 3.97
CA LYS A 284 -3.56 22.60 3.40
C LYS A 284 -2.02 22.53 3.35
N TYR A 285 -1.39 21.92 4.35
CA TYR A 285 0.06 21.77 4.47
C TYR A 285 0.57 20.35 4.13
N ALA A 286 -0.21 19.55 3.41
CA ALA A 286 0.14 18.17 3.09
C ALA A 286 1.45 18.05 2.30
N ALA A 287 1.66 18.90 1.28
CA ALA A 287 2.90 18.92 0.51
C ALA A 287 4.13 19.21 1.38
N SER A 288 4.02 20.18 2.31
CA SER A 288 5.10 20.48 3.25
C SER A 288 5.37 19.32 4.21
N ARG A 289 4.34 18.68 4.75
CA ARG A 289 4.52 17.48 5.59
C ARG A 289 5.13 16.33 4.82
N PHE A 290 4.74 16.13 3.57
CA PHE A 290 5.33 15.10 2.71
C PHE A 290 6.84 15.32 2.54
N ALA A 291 7.26 16.53 2.20
CA ALA A 291 8.67 16.87 2.05
C ALA A 291 9.47 16.80 3.36
N LEU A 292 8.85 17.08 4.51
CA LEU A 292 9.54 17.10 5.82
C LEU A 292 9.52 15.76 6.57
N GLU A 293 8.51 14.91 6.36
CA GLU A 293 8.30 13.67 7.13
C GLU A 293 8.47 12.43 6.25
N ALA A 294 7.73 12.35 5.14
CA ALA A 294 7.61 11.14 4.34
C ALA A 294 8.81 10.87 3.43
N GLU A 295 9.30 11.90 2.72
CA GLU A 295 10.49 11.77 1.87
C GLU A 295 11.75 11.42 2.71
N PRO A 296 12.03 12.09 3.84
CA PRO A 296 13.14 11.70 4.71
C PRO A 296 12.98 10.30 5.30
N ALA A 297 11.76 9.87 5.67
CA ALA A 297 11.53 8.53 6.18
C ALA A 297 11.84 7.43 5.14
N LEU A 298 11.52 7.68 3.86
CA LEU A 298 11.90 6.80 2.74
C LEU A 298 13.42 6.68 2.60
N ILE A 299 14.13 7.80 2.64
CA ILE A 299 15.60 7.83 2.55
C ILE A 299 16.21 7.11 3.76
N GLN A 300 15.74 7.44 4.96
CA GLN A 300 16.23 6.83 6.20
C GLN A 300 16.04 5.31 6.17
N PHE A 301 14.87 4.82 5.76
CA PHE A 301 14.65 3.37 5.63
C PHE A 301 15.60 2.78 4.58
N ALA A 302 15.76 3.43 3.43
CA ALA A 302 16.57 2.93 2.33
C ALA A 302 18.07 2.80 2.69
N GLU A 303 18.56 3.70 3.51
CA GLU A 303 19.95 3.75 3.98
C GLU A 303 20.15 3.06 5.34
N SER A 304 19.06 2.70 6.04
CA SER A 304 19.15 2.13 7.39
C SER A 304 19.85 0.78 7.40
N SER A 305 20.65 0.60 8.46
CA SER A 305 21.27 -0.69 8.76
C SER A 305 20.19 -1.71 9.16
N PRO A 306 20.25 -2.97 8.67
CA PRO A 306 19.35 -4.03 9.10
C PRO A 306 19.69 -4.55 10.51
N MET A 307 20.78 -4.08 11.13
CA MET A 307 21.26 -4.60 12.41
C MET A 307 20.21 -4.53 13.54
N PRO A 308 19.40 -3.48 13.71
CA PRO A 308 18.34 -3.47 14.72
C PRO A 308 17.31 -4.59 14.51
N PHE A 309 16.93 -4.84 13.25
CA PHE A 309 16.04 -5.95 12.90
C PHE A 309 16.70 -7.31 13.19
N ILE A 310 17.94 -7.52 12.73
CA ILE A 310 18.70 -8.76 12.98
C ILE A 310 18.84 -9.03 14.48
N ASN A 311 19.22 -8.00 15.25
CA ASN A 311 19.39 -8.10 16.70
C ASN A 311 18.07 -8.38 17.40
N GLY A 312 16.97 -7.79 16.95
CA GLY A 312 15.62 -8.07 17.47
C GLY A 312 15.21 -9.53 17.26
N ILE A 313 15.37 -10.05 16.04
CA ILE A 313 15.08 -11.46 15.74
C ILE A 313 15.98 -12.39 16.55
N LYS A 314 17.28 -12.10 16.66
CA LYS A 314 18.21 -12.88 17.49
C LYS A 314 17.80 -12.87 18.97
N GLY A 315 17.52 -11.69 19.53
CA GLY A 315 17.07 -11.54 20.91
C GLY A 315 15.75 -12.29 21.18
N ALA A 316 14.81 -12.24 20.23
CA ALA A 316 13.56 -12.99 20.33
C ALA A 316 13.76 -14.51 20.32
N ARG A 317 14.73 -15.02 19.55
CA ARG A 317 15.09 -16.44 19.51
C ARG A 317 15.81 -16.89 20.79
N GLU A 318 16.68 -16.05 21.34
CA GLU A 318 17.45 -16.36 22.56
C GLU A 318 16.60 -16.25 23.84
N ARG A 319 15.54 -15.44 23.83
CA ARG A 319 14.69 -15.20 25.00
C ARG A 319 13.70 -16.35 25.24
N ILE A 320 14.13 -17.32 26.04
CA ILE A 320 13.28 -18.42 26.52
C ILE A 320 12.26 -17.92 27.54
N VAL A 321 10.98 -18.15 27.27
CA VAL A 321 9.83 -17.72 28.09
C VAL A 321 8.94 -18.87 28.56
N ALA A 322 9.19 -20.09 28.08
CA ALA A 322 8.54 -21.30 28.58
C ALA A 322 9.51 -22.50 28.54
N ARG A 323 9.57 -23.28 29.62
CA ARG A 323 10.44 -24.47 29.70
C ARG A 323 9.65 -25.78 29.66
N ASP A 324 8.43 -25.78 30.17
CA ASP A 324 7.53 -26.94 30.21
C ASP A 324 6.13 -26.60 29.64
N ASP A 325 5.23 -27.59 29.63
CA ASP A 325 3.90 -27.45 29.04
C ASP A 325 3.01 -26.49 29.82
N ASP A 326 3.15 -26.45 31.14
CA ASP A 326 2.38 -25.56 32.01
C ASP A 326 2.79 -24.10 31.79
N ASP A 327 4.09 -23.83 31.60
CA ASP A 327 4.61 -22.53 31.22
C ASP A 327 4.02 -22.09 29.87
N ARG A 328 4.01 -22.97 28.85
CA ARG A 328 3.50 -22.65 27.50
C ARG A 328 2.04 -22.24 27.53
N VAL A 329 1.22 -23.03 28.24
CA VAL A 329 -0.20 -22.73 28.42
C VAL A 329 -0.36 -21.42 29.18
N THR A 330 0.33 -21.26 30.31
CA THR A 330 0.24 -20.06 31.15
C THR A 330 0.65 -18.80 30.39
N PHE A 331 1.72 -18.88 29.58
CA PHE A 331 2.25 -17.76 28.81
C PHE A 331 1.23 -17.21 27.80
N LEU A 332 0.55 -18.10 27.07
CA LEU A 332 -0.48 -17.74 26.10
C LEU A 332 -1.79 -17.31 26.78
N ARG A 333 -2.22 -18.01 27.83
CA ARG A 333 -3.46 -17.69 28.56
C ARG A 333 -3.41 -16.30 29.23
N LYS A 334 -2.27 -15.93 29.82
CA LYS A 334 -2.05 -14.57 30.38
C LYS A 334 -2.13 -13.45 29.33
N ARG A 335 -2.01 -13.78 28.04
CA ARG A 335 -2.09 -12.84 26.91
C ARG A 335 -3.42 -12.88 26.18
N GLY A 336 -4.43 -13.52 26.80
CA GLY A 336 -5.80 -13.49 26.31
C GLY A 336 -6.06 -14.41 25.12
N PHE A 337 -5.29 -15.49 24.96
CA PHE A 337 -5.64 -16.57 24.03
C PHE A 337 -6.60 -17.57 24.69
N SER A 338 -7.58 -18.06 23.95
CA SER A 338 -8.48 -19.12 24.42
C SER A 338 -7.75 -20.46 24.60
N LYS A 339 -8.32 -21.41 25.36
CA LYS A 339 -7.71 -22.75 25.52
C LYS A 339 -7.48 -23.43 24.17
N VAL A 340 -8.47 -23.33 23.28
CA VAL A 340 -8.41 -23.88 21.93
C VAL A 340 -7.30 -23.23 21.10
N GLU A 341 -7.17 -21.90 21.16
CA GLU A 341 -6.10 -21.19 20.46
C GLU A 341 -4.72 -21.52 21.02
N THR A 342 -4.60 -21.64 22.34
CA THR A 342 -3.35 -22.06 22.99
C THR A 342 -2.87 -23.41 22.46
N THR A 343 -3.74 -24.42 22.43
CA THR A 343 -3.40 -25.74 21.87
C THR A 343 -2.99 -25.63 20.40
N LYS A 344 -3.79 -24.93 19.57
CA LYS A 344 -3.48 -24.74 18.15
C LYS A 344 -2.14 -24.03 17.91
N ILE A 345 -1.81 -23.03 18.71
CA ILE A 345 -0.54 -22.29 18.59
C ILE A 345 0.64 -23.22 18.94
N ILE A 346 0.53 -23.99 20.02
CA ILE A 346 1.58 -24.95 20.41
C ILE A 346 1.77 -26.04 19.36
N ASP A 347 0.67 -26.61 18.87
CA ASP A 347 0.69 -27.66 17.85
C ASP A 347 1.25 -27.14 16.52
N ALA A 348 0.93 -25.89 16.15
CA ALA A 348 1.47 -25.26 14.96
C ALA A 348 3.00 -25.14 15.03
N VAL A 349 3.54 -24.67 16.16
CA VAL A 349 5.00 -24.60 16.36
C VAL A 349 5.61 -26.00 16.35
N LEU A 350 5.01 -26.97 17.04
CA LEU A 350 5.53 -28.34 17.06
C LEU A 350 5.59 -28.94 15.65
N THR A 351 4.59 -28.67 14.83
CA THR A 351 4.51 -29.15 13.44
C THR A 351 5.51 -28.45 12.53
N ASP A 352 5.63 -27.13 12.64
CA ASP A 352 6.43 -26.31 11.71
C ASP A 352 7.91 -26.21 12.12
N GLU A 353 8.23 -26.22 13.42
CA GLU A 353 9.59 -26.15 13.96
C GLU A 353 10.20 -27.51 14.33
N GLY A 354 9.37 -28.54 14.51
CA GLY A 354 9.79 -29.85 15.01
C GLY A 354 10.09 -29.90 16.52
N HIS A 355 9.76 -28.83 17.26
CA HIS A 355 9.90 -28.75 18.71
C HIS A 355 8.80 -27.89 19.33
N PRO A 356 8.44 -28.09 20.62
CA PRO A 356 7.44 -27.24 21.26
C PRO A 356 7.99 -25.81 21.46
N PRO A 357 7.11 -24.79 21.56
CA PRO A 357 7.54 -23.40 21.71
C PRO A 357 8.26 -23.20 23.04
N ALA A 358 9.41 -22.52 22.98
CA ALA A 358 10.19 -22.16 24.17
C ALA A 358 10.58 -20.67 24.17
N SER A 359 10.91 -20.11 23.01
CA SER A 359 11.35 -18.72 22.86
C SER A 359 10.21 -17.76 22.51
N VAL A 360 10.43 -16.45 22.69
CA VAL A 360 9.50 -15.42 22.19
C VAL A 360 9.25 -15.60 20.69
N PHE A 361 10.29 -15.89 19.92
CA PHE A 361 10.20 -16.10 18.48
C PHE A 361 9.26 -17.28 18.14
N ASP A 362 9.37 -18.41 18.83
CA ASP A 362 8.51 -19.58 18.59
C ASP A 362 7.03 -19.23 18.79
N PHE A 363 6.71 -18.52 19.88
CA PHE A 363 5.33 -18.08 20.12
C PHE A 363 4.83 -17.10 19.07
N VAL A 364 5.67 -16.17 18.59
CA VAL A 364 5.32 -15.24 17.50
C VAL A 364 5.04 -16.00 16.21
N GLN A 365 5.87 -16.98 15.84
CA GLN A 365 5.64 -17.81 14.65
C GLN A 365 4.35 -18.63 14.77
N GLY A 366 4.11 -19.27 15.92
CA GLY A 366 2.87 -20.02 16.17
C GLY A 366 1.61 -19.14 16.09
N ILE A 367 1.64 -17.95 16.69
CA ILE A 367 0.49 -17.03 16.66
C ILE A 367 0.23 -16.56 15.22
N THR A 368 1.27 -16.15 14.49
CA THR A 368 1.12 -15.67 13.10
C THR A 368 0.68 -16.79 12.15
N ARG A 369 1.16 -18.02 12.35
CA ARG A 369 0.73 -19.22 11.62
C ARG A 369 -0.77 -19.50 11.81
N VAL A 370 -1.27 -19.43 13.04
CA VAL A 370 -2.70 -19.62 13.34
C VAL A 370 -3.54 -18.44 12.84
N ALA A 371 -3.02 -17.22 12.93
CA ALA A 371 -3.71 -16.01 12.44
C ALA A 371 -4.03 -16.10 10.93
N ARG A 372 -3.13 -16.69 10.12
CA ARG A 372 -3.32 -16.91 8.69
C ARG A 372 -4.53 -17.78 8.34
N GLU A 373 -4.98 -18.64 9.25
CA GLU A 373 -6.14 -19.52 9.04
C GLU A 373 -7.48 -18.86 9.40
N LYS A 374 -7.46 -17.68 10.03
CA LYS A 374 -8.69 -16.97 10.43
C LYS A 374 -9.38 -16.40 9.19
N GLN A 375 -10.66 -16.73 9.03
CA GLN A 375 -11.49 -16.21 7.93
C GLN A 375 -11.81 -14.72 8.10
N HIS A 376 -12.00 -14.26 9.34
CA HIS A 376 -12.37 -12.87 9.61
C HIS A 376 -11.13 -12.00 9.86
N GLN A 377 -11.10 -10.87 9.16
CA GLN A 377 -9.94 -9.96 9.11
C GLN A 377 -9.66 -9.28 10.46
N ASP A 378 -10.69 -8.91 11.20
CA ASP A 378 -10.61 -8.31 12.54
C ASP A 378 -9.94 -9.25 13.54
N ILE A 379 -10.36 -10.52 13.58
CA ILE A 379 -9.77 -11.55 14.45
C ILE A 379 -8.30 -11.79 14.07
N ARG A 380 -8.00 -11.81 12.76
CA ARG A 380 -6.61 -11.95 12.28
C ARG A 380 -5.73 -10.79 12.78
N LEU A 381 -6.20 -9.55 12.60
CA LEU A 381 -5.48 -8.34 13.01
C LEU A 381 -5.26 -8.30 14.54
N GLU A 382 -6.23 -8.76 15.33
CA GLU A 382 -6.07 -8.83 16.79
C GLU A 382 -4.94 -9.81 17.18
N MET A 383 -4.91 -11.00 16.56
CA MET A 383 -3.86 -11.99 16.80
C MET A 383 -2.49 -11.49 16.33
N GLU A 384 -2.39 -10.91 15.14
CA GLU A 384 -1.18 -10.30 14.60
C GLU A 384 -0.68 -9.15 15.50
N GLY A 385 -1.59 -8.36 16.06
CA GLY A 385 -1.27 -7.31 17.04
C GLY A 385 -0.72 -7.87 18.37
N LYS A 386 -1.24 -9.01 18.85
CA LYS A 386 -0.68 -9.71 20.03
C LYS A 386 0.72 -10.27 19.73
N ALA A 387 0.94 -10.80 18.53
CA ALA A 387 2.26 -11.28 18.10
C ALA A 387 3.28 -10.12 18.00
N LYS A 388 2.89 -8.98 17.44
CA LYS A 388 3.75 -7.79 17.37
C LYS A 388 4.19 -7.33 18.77
N LYS A 389 3.26 -7.22 19.71
CA LYS A 389 3.58 -6.86 21.10
C LYS A 389 4.55 -7.83 21.77
N LEU A 390 4.53 -9.12 21.39
CA LEU A 390 5.49 -10.09 21.90
C LEU A 390 6.89 -9.85 21.35
N LEU A 391 7.00 -9.57 20.05
CA LEU A 391 8.26 -9.27 19.40
C LEU A 391 8.87 -7.98 19.97
N ASP A 392 8.05 -6.93 20.12
CA ASP A 392 8.43 -5.63 20.71
C ASP A 392 9.03 -5.76 22.13
N LEU A 393 8.61 -6.77 22.90
CA LEU A 393 9.17 -7.01 24.24
C LEU A 393 10.61 -7.53 24.19
N ALA A 394 11.05 -8.14 23.08
CA ALA A 394 12.40 -8.66 22.89
C ALA A 394 13.38 -7.63 22.31
N HIS A 395 12.88 -6.46 21.89
CA HIS A 395 13.66 -5.33 21.40
C HIS A 395 14.21 -4.44 22.51
#